data_AF-A0A848MXA5-F1
#
_entry.id   AF-A0A848MXA5-F1
#
_cell.length_a   1.000
_cell.length_b   1.000
_cell.length_c   1.000
_cell.angle_alpha   90.00
_cell.angle_beta   90.00
_cell.angle_gamma   90.00
#
_symmetry.space_group_name_H-M   'P 1'
#
loop_
_entity.id
_entity.type
_entity.pdbx_description
1 polymer ?
#
loop_
_entity_poly.entity_id
_entity_poly.type
_entity_poly.pdbx_seq_one_letter_code
_entity_poly.pdbx_strand_id
1 'polypeptide(L)' 'MNLKQITAQIELMHEEALRKSAEYEDKWLNTFHGGRESALASVLKLLKEQTDEPD' A
#
# COMPACT_ATOMS: atom_id res chain seq x y z
N MET A 1 -18.50 3.87 -3.52
CA MET A 1 -17.09 4.07 -3.92
C MET A 1 -16.78 2.99 -4.95
N ASN A 2 -16.32 3.35 -6.15
CA ASN A 2 -15.99 2.35 -7.19
C ASN A 2 -14.57 1.78 -6.98
N LEU A 3 -14.24 0.68 -7.67
CA LEU A 3 -12.95 -0.01 -7.50
C LEU A 3 -11.77 0.94 -7.76
N LYS A 4 -11.87 1.80 -8.79
CA LYS A 4 -10.84 2.80 -9.12
C LYS A 4 -10.59 3.80 -7.98
N GLN A 5 -11.65 4.26 -7.31
CA GLN A 5 -11.55 5.16 -6.15
C GLN A 5 -10.91 4.46 -4.95
N ILE A 6 -11.24 3.18 -4.73
CA ILE A 6 -10.61 2.37 -3.67
C ILE A 6 -9.12 2.17 -3.96
N THR A 7 -8.76 1.81 -5.19
CA THR A 7 -7.36 1.65 -5.61
C THR A 7 -6.57 2.93 -5.39
N ALA A 8 -7.07 4.08 -5.87
CA ALA A 8 -6.40 5.37 -5.70
C ALA A 8 -6.19 5.74 -4.22
N GLN A 9 -7.16 5.43 -3.35
CA GLN A 9 -7.04 5.70 -1.92
C GLN A 9 -5.99 4.80 -1.26
N ILE A 10 -5.91 3.53 -1.64
CA ILE A 10 -4.89 2.62 -1.12
C ILE A 10 -3.50 2.98 -1.64
N GLU A 11 -3.36 3.49 -2.87
CA GLU A 11 -2.09 4.01 -3.40
C GLU A 11 -1.57 5.16 -2.53
N LEU A 12 -2.43 6.13 -2.20
CA LEU A 12 -2.07 7.23 -1.30
C LEU A 12 -1.64 6.73 0.09
N MET A 13 -2.34 5.73 0.64
CA MET A 13 -1.98 5.13 1.93
C MET A 13 -0.63 4.40 1.88
N HIS A 14 -0.31 3.76 0.75
CA HIS A 14 0.96 3.06 0.55
C HIS A 14 2.13 4.04 0.47
N GLU A 15 1.99 5.14 -0.29
CA GLU A 15 2.99 6.20 -0.36
C GLU A 15 3.23 6.86 1.01
N GLU A 16 2.18 7.11 1.77
CA GLU A 16 2.32 7.66 3.12
C GLU A 16 3.01 6.69 4.08
N ALA A 17 2.76 5.38 3.94
CA ALA A 17 3.45 4.35 4.72
C ALA A 17 4.95 4.31 4.41
N LEU A 18 5.31 4.35 3.12
CA LEU A 18 6.71 4.40 2.66
C LEU A 18 7.42 5.65 3.19
N ARG A 19 6.78 6.81 3.10
CA ARG A 19 7.34 8.07 3.61
C ARG A 19 7.59 7.98 5.12
N LYS A 20 6.62 7.49 5.89
CA LYS A 20 6.76 7.34 7.34
C LYS A 20 7.88 6.36 7.70
N SER A 21 7.97 5.22 7.01
CA SER A 21 9.05 4.25 7.21
C SER A 21 10.43 4.86 6.96
N ALA A 22 10.58 5.70 5.94
CA ALA A 22 11.83 6.41 5.69
C ALA A 22 12.18 7.47 6.76
N GLU A 23 11.19 7.95 7.53
CA GLU A 23 11.37 8.95 8.60
C GLU A 23 11.87 8.32 9.93
N TYR A 24 11.73 7.01 10.14
CA TYR A 24 12.21 6.38 11.38
C TYR A 24 13.68 5.98 11.26
N GLU A 25 14.54 6.64 12.04
CA GLU A 25 15.95 6.25 12.21
C GLU A 25 16.10 4.90 12.95
N ASP A 26 15.08 4.51 13.72
CA ASP A 26 15.10 3.29 14.51
C ASP A 26 14.67 2.07 13.67
N LYS A 27 15.64 1.18 13.42
CA LYS A 27 15.49 -0.08 12.66
C LYS A 27 14.35 -0.96 13.19
N TRP A 28 14.06 -0.92 14.48
CA TRP A 28 13.02 -1.76 15.06
C TRP A 28 11.60 -1.26 14.72
N LEU A 29 11.38 0.06 14.75
CA LEU A 29 10.15 0.66 14.23
C LEU A 29 9.96 0.37 12.74
N ASN A 30 11.04 0.44 11.95
CA ASN A 30 10.98 0.10 10.53
C ASN A 30 10.52 -1.32 10.23
N THR A 31 10.78 -2.27 11.13
CA THR A 31 10.30 -3.65 10.96
C THR A 31 8.77 -3.73 11.10
N PHE A 32 8.18 -2.93 11.98
CA PHE A 32 6.71 -2.84 12.13
C PHE A 32 6.05 -2.07 10.97
N HIS A 33 6.72 -1.03 10.48
CA HIS A 33 6.27 -0.26 9.31
C HIS A 33 6.37 -1.05 8.01
N GLY A 34 7.38 -1.92 7.86
CA GLY A 34 7.49 -2.84 6.72
C GLY A 34 6.31 -3.80 6.59
N GLY A 35 5.70 -4.22 7.72
CA GLY A 35 4.48 -5.04 7.69
C GLY A 35 3.29 -4.30 7.08
N ARG A 36 3.13 -3.00 7.40
CA ARG A 36 2.07 -2.16 6.85
C ARG A 36 2.28 -1.87 5.37
N GLU A 37 3.51 -1.59 4.96
CA GLU A 37 3.87 -1.41 3.55
C GLU A 37 3.58 -2.66 2.73
N SER A 38 4.03 -3.83 3.21
CA SER A 38 3.85 -5.11 2.54
C SER A 38 2.37 -5.47 2.38
N ALA A 39 1.55 -5.21 3.40
CA ALA A 39 0.11 -5.42 3.34
C ALA A 39 -0.55 -4.52 2.28
N LEU A 40 -0.22 -3.22 2.26
CA LEU A 40 -0.74 -2.28 1.27
C LEU A 40 -0.31 -2.64 -0.16
N ALA A 41 0.95 -3.05 -0.35
CA ALA A 41 1.45 -3.52 -1.64
C ALA A 41 0.69 -4.77 -2.12
N SER A 42 0.40 -5.71 -1.21
CA SER A 42 -0.33 -6.94 -1.55
C SER A 42 -1.78 -6.64 -1.96
N VAL A 43 -2.44 -5.73 -1.26
CA VAL A 43 -3.81 -5.30 -1.60
C VAL A 43 -3.84 -4.55 -2.93
N LEU A 44 -2.86 -3.68 -3.19
CA LEU A 44 -2.75 -2.99 -4.49
C LEU A 44 -2.57 -3.95 -5.66
N LYS A 45 -1.76 -5.00 -5.46
CA LYS A 45 -1.58 -6.04 -6.48
C LYS A 45 -2.90 -6.73 -6.82
N LEU A 46 -3.64 -7.18 -5.80
CA LEU A 46 -4.94 -7.83 -5.99
C LEU A 46 -5.96 -6.91 -6.67
N LEU A 47 -6.01 -5.64 -6.29
CA LEU A 47 -6.93 -4.67 -6.88
C LEU A 47 -6.60 -4.39 -8.35
N LYS A 48 -5.31 -4.31 -8.70
CA LYS A 48 -4.87 -4.13 -10.10
C LYS A 48 -5.20 -5.36 -10.95
N GLU A 49 -4.95 -6.56 -10.42
CA GLU A 49 -5.31 -7.82 -11.09
C GLU A 49 -6.81 -7.92 -11.38
N GLN A 50 -7.68 -7.50 -10.45
CA GLN A 50 -9.13 -7.45 -10.68
C GLN A 50 -9.59 -6.32 -11.61
N THR A 51 -8.74 -5.32 -11.86
CA THR A 51 -9.05 -4.23 -12.80
C THR A 51 -8.56 -4.57 -14.22
N ASP A 52 -7.52 -5.40 -14.34
CA ASP A 52 -6.91 -5.84 -15.60
C ASP A 52 -7.52 -7.13 -16.18
N GLU A 53 -8.35 -7.86 -15.43
CA GLU A 53 -9.17 -8.94 -16.01
C GLU A 53 -10.21 -8.34 -16.98
N PRO A 54 -10.10 -8.61 -18.29
CA PRO A 54 -11.08 -8.15 -19.25
C PRO A 54 -12.31 -9.07 -19.18
N ASP A 55 -13.48 -8.48 -18.97
CA ASP A 55 -14.80 -9.11 -19.25
C ASP A 55 -14.88 -9.65 -20.69
#